data_AF-A0A4P5YC92-F1
#
_entry.id   AF-A0A4P5YC92-F1
#
_cell.length_a   1.000
_cell.length_b   1.000
_cell.length_c   1.000
_cell.angle_alpha   90.00
_cell.angle_beta   90.00
_cell.angle_gamma   90.00
#
_symmetry.space_group_name_H-M   'P 1'
#
loop_
_entity.id
_entity.type
_entity.pdbx_description
1 polymer ?
#
loop_
_entity_poly.entity_id
_entity_poly.type
_entity_poly.pdbx_seq_one_letter_code
_entity_poly.pdbx_strand_id
1 'polypeptide(L)'
;MVVGEASDFIYNTAGQKIVDANGVHGILMGSPNLTRIEAAPGGMFDRQFNLLTVRYSPNAKAVDNDANWPGIGDNFGINLPLNSPHSGGTHGLMGDGTVRLISNGIDMLTYRRIMTRDDGAVTANF
;
A
#
# COMPACT_ATOMS: atom_id res chain seq x y z
N MET A 1 1.01 -13.69 3.24
CA MET A 1 2.02 -12.61 3.35
C MET A 1 2.66 -12.35 2.00
N VAL A 2 2.81 -11.07 1.62
CA VAL A 2 3.38 -10.63 0.34
C VAL A 2 4.31 -9.43 0.57
N VAL A 3 5.40 -9.35 -0.21
CA VAL A 3 6.18 -8.12 -0.41
C VAL A 3 5.90 -7.60 -1.81
N GLY A 4 5.37 -6.39 -1.91
CA GLY A 4 4.90 -5.81 -3.17
C GLY A 4 5.68 -4.58 -3.62
N GLU A 5 5.48 -4.21 -4.87
CA GLU A 5 6.10 -3.03 -5.48
C GLU A 5 5.53 -1.70 -4.95
N ALA A 6 6.42 -0.70 -4.88
CA ALA A 6 6.08 0.70 -4.64
C ALA A 6 6.93 1.60 -5.56
N SER A 7 6.80 1.40 -6.87
CA SER A 7 7.71 1.93 -7.90
C SER A 7 7.10 3.03 -8.80
N ASP A 8 5.87 3.47 -8.52
CA ASP A 8 5.22 4.59 -9.22
C ASP A 8 4.88 5.76 -8.28
N PHE A 9 4.30 6.82 -8.83
CA PHE A 9 4.03 8.09 -8.14
C PHE A 9 2.65 8.13 -7.48
N ILE A 10 2.51 9.06 -6.54
CA ILE A 10 1.20 9.61 -6.17
C ILE A 10 0.88 10.86 -6.99
N TYR A 11 -0.39 11.24 -7.01
CA TYR A 11 -0.92 12.30 -7.85
C TYR A 11 -1.53 13.43 -7.03
N ASN A 12 -1.52 14.66 -7.54
CA ASN A 12 -2.35 15.74 -7.00
C ASN A 12 -3.76 15.67 -7.58
N THR A 13 -4.65 16.53 -7.08
CA THR A 13 -6.05 16.63 -7.55
C THR A 13 -6.15 17.04 -9.03
N ALA A 14 -5.13 17.67 -9.60
CA ALA A 14 -5.01 17.95 -11.04
C ALA A 14 -4.48 16.76 -11.85
N GLY A 15 -4.17 15.63 -11.21
CA GLY A 15 -3.66 14.41 -11.86
C GLY A 15 -2.18 14.44 -12.22
N GLN A 16 -1.41 15.39 -11.68
CA GLN A 16 0.03 15.49 -11.89
C GLN A 16 0.78 14.66 -10.85
N LYS A 17 1.89 14.04 -11.24
CA LYS A 17 2.78 13.30 -10.35
C LYS A 17 3.42 14.25 -9.33
N ILE A 18 3.45 13.86 -8.06
CA ILE A 18 4.05 14.67 -6.98
C ILE A 18 5.35 14.04 -6.49
N VAL A 19 5.26 12.84 -5.92
CA VAL A 19 6.37 12.13 -5.27
C VAL A 19 6.24 10.63 -5.52
N ASP A 20 7.36 9.92 -5.48
CA ASP A 20 7.40 8.46 -5.50
C ASP A 20 6.69 7.89 -4.26
N ALA A 21 6.00 6.76 -4.41
CA ALA A 21 5.24 6.16 -3.30
C ALA A 21 6.14 5.75 -2.10
N ASN A 22 7.37 5.28 -2.31
CA ASN A 22 8.23 4.83 -1.20
C ASN A 22 9.38 5.80 -0.84
N GLY A 23 9.66 6.78 -1.71
CA GLY A 23 10.76 7.76 -1.63
C GLY A 23 11.95 7.36 -0.75
N VAL A 24 12.30 8.18 0.24
CA VAL A 24 13.56 8.09 0.98
C VAL A 24 13.50 7.21 2.25
N HIS A 25 12.32 6.73 2.63
CA HIS A 25 12.09 6.13 3.95
C HIS A 25 12.05 4.60 3.98
N GLY A 26 11.85 3.93 2.84
CA GLY A 26 12.03 2.48 2.70
C GLY A 26 11.24 1.62 3.70
N ILE A 27 11.55 0.33 3.79
CA ILE A 27 10.84 -0.61 4.69
C ILE A 27 11.11 -0.41 6.20
N LEU A 28 11.91 0.58 6.59
CA LEU A 28 12.43 0.71 7.95
C LEU A 28 11.62 1.66 8.85
N MET A 29 10.59 2.31 8.31
CA MET A 29 9.73 3.20 9.09
C MET A 29 8.49 2.47 9.63
N GLY A 30 8.06 2.87 10.82
CA GLY A 30 6.96 2.25 11.55
C GLY A 30 6.35 3.22 12.55
N SER A 31 5.41 2.75 13.37
CA SER A 31 4.77 3.60 14.37
C SER A 31 5.67 3.82 15.58
N PRO A 32 6.00 5.08 15.95
CA PRO A 32 6.65 5.36 17.22
C PRO A 32 5.69 5.22 18.41
N ASN A 33 4.39 5.11 18.15
CA ASN A 33 3.36 5.05 19.19
C ASN A 33 2.85 3.63 19.39
N LEU A 34 2.59 3.29 20.66
CA LEU A 34 1.93 2.05 21.08
C LEU A 34 0.42 2.02 20.75
N THR A 35 -0.11 3.08 20.12
CA THR A 35 -1.51 3.16 19.69
C THR A 35 -1.77 2.23 18.51
N ARG A 36 -2.91 1.52 18.57
CA ARG A 36 -3.42 0.66 17.50
C ARG A 36 -3.75 1.49 16.26
N ILE A 37 -3.73 0.87 15.06
CA ILE A 37 -3.99 1.50 13.74
C ILE A 37 -5.28 2.37 13.73
N GLU A 38 -6.25 2.04 14.57
CA GLU A 38 -7.53 2.73 14.71
C GLU A 38 -7.43 4.14 15.33
N ALA A 39 -6.32 4.47 16.00
CA ALA A 39 -6.14 5.70 16.76
C ALA A 39 -4.81 6.39 16.41
N ALA A 40 -4.46 6.44 15.11
CA ALA A 40 -3.31 7.22 14.62
C ALA A 40 -3.42 8.65 15.19
N PRO A 41 -2.58 9.04 16.16
CA PRO A 41 -2.65 10.37 16.72
C PRO A 41 -2.05 11.25 15.62
N GLY A 42 -2.85 12.13 15.03
CA GLY A 42 -2.44 12.98 13.90
C GLY A 42 -1.38 14.03 14.26
N GLY A 43 -0.30 13.64 14.94
CA GLY A 43 0.84 14.49 15.26
C GLY A 43 1.79 14.61 14.08
N MET A 44 2.31 15.81 13.84
CA MET A 44 3.21 16.18 12.73
C MET A 44 4.56 15.43 12.69
N PHE A 45 4.81 14.47 13.58
CA PHE A 45 6.07 13.73 13.71
C PHE A 45 5.93 12.20 13.71
N ASP A 46 4.71 11.68 13.58
CA ASP A 46 4.45 10.26 13.58
C ASP A 46 4.63 9.68 12.18
N ARG A 47 5.88 9.34 11.86
CA ARG A 47 6.32 8.81 10.56
C ARG A 47 5.96 7.33 10.39
N GLN A 48 4.67 7.03 10.42
CA GLN A 48 4.07 5.69 10.24
C GLN A 48 4.09 5.18 8.78
N PHE A 49 5.04 5.67 7.99
CA PHE A 49 5.13 5.41 6.55
C PHE A 49 5.36 3.92 6.28
N ASN A 50 4.93 3.44 5.12
CA ASN A 50 5.18 2.07 4.65
C ASN A 50 4.57 0.94 5.50
N LEU A 51 3.73 1.26 6.49
CA LEU A 51 2.80 0.32 7.12
C LEU A 51 1.55 0.18 6.25
N LEU A 52 1.66 -0.55 5.14
CA LEU A 52 0.53 -0.77 4.22
C LEU A 52 -0.62 -1.48 4.93
N THR A 53 -1.73 -0.78 5.17
CA THR A 53 -3.03 -1.47 5.28
C THR A 53 -3.58 -1.69 3.88
N VAL A 54 -4.10 -2.90 3.61
CA VAL A 54 -4.69 -3.24 2.31
C VAL A 54 -6.05 -2.55 2.16
N ARG A 55 -5.99 -1.25 1.86
CA ARG A 55 -7.15 -0.37 1.72
C ARG A 55 -7.57 -0.21 0.27
N TYR A 56 -6.59 -0.03 -0.62
CA TYR A 56 -6.79 0.24 -2.04
C TYR A 56 -6.35 -0.93 -2.90
N SER A 57 -6.93 -1.05 -4.09
CA SER A 57 -6.50 -2.04 -5.09
C SER A 57 -5.06 -1.76 -5.55
N PRO A 58 -4.37 -2.75 -6.14
CA PRO A 58 -3.11 -2.51 -6.82
C PRO A 58 -3.26 -1.40 -7.88
N ASN A 59 -2.23 -0.56 -8.00
CA ASN A 59 -2.19 0.60 -8.91
C ASN A 59 -3.38 1.57 -8.79
N ALA A 60 -4.09 1.57 -7.66
CA ALA A 60 -5.09 2.60 -7.40
C ALA A 60 -4.43 3.99 -7.49
N LYS A 61 -5.10 4.94 -8.16
CA LYS A 61 -4.58 6.29 -8.35
C LYS A 61 -4.60 7.07 -7.03
N ALA A 62 -3.59 6.88 -6.19
CA ALA A 62 -3.43 7.59 -4.93
C ALA A 62 -3.35 9.11 -5.16
N VAL A 63 -4.36 9.84 -4.67
CA VAL A 63 -4.42 11.30 -4.79
C VAL A 63 -4.15 11.94 -3.42
N ASP A 64 -3.16 12.81 -3.36
CA ASP A 64 -2.85 13.60 -2.17
C ASP A 64 -3.88 14.74 -1.97
N ASN A 65 -4.13 15.09 -0.70
CA ASN A 65 -5.08 16.14 -0.28
C ASN A 65 -6.51 15.97 -0.83
N ASP A 66 -6.95 14.72 -1.03
CA ASP A 66 -8.32 14.38 -1.45
C ASP A 66 -9.02 13.54 -0.35
N ALA A 67 -10.22 13.97 0.05
CA ALA A 67 -11.01 13.31 1.09
C ALA A 67 -11.40 11.85 0.74
N ASN A 68 -11.41 11.50 -0.55
CA ASN A 68 -11.66 10.13 -1.02
C ASN A 68 -10.44 9.21 -0.86
N TRP A 69 -9.26 9.77 -0.56
CA TRP A 69 -7.97 9.09 -0.45
C TRP A 69 -7.35 9.20 0.97
N PRO A 70 -8.08 8.81 2.03
CA PRO A 70 -7.58 8.92 3.40
C PRO A 70 -6.34 8.05 3.65
N GLY A 71 -5.30 8.69 4.19
CA GLY A 71 -4.01 8.06 4.49
C GLY A 71 -3.03 8.05 3.31
N ILE A 72 -3.36 8.72 2.21
CA ILE A 72 -2.40 9.13 1.18
C ILE A 72 -1.82 10.49 1.58
N GLY A 73 -0.54 10.72 1.26
CA GLY A 73 0.16 11.97 1.56
C GLY A 73 1.48 12.07 0.81
N ASP A 74 1.85 13.28 0.41
CA ASP A 74 3.13 13.60 -0.26
C ASP A 74 4.37 13.37 0.62
N ASN A 75 4.18 13.30 1.93
CA ASN A 75 5.18 12.83 2.88
C ASN A 75 4.94 11.35 3.23
N PHE A 76 4.84 10.50 2.20
CA PHE A 76 4.80 9.02 2.30
C PHE A 76 3.68 8.46 3.18
N GLY A 77 2.43 8.81 2.82
CA GLY A 77 1.23 8.45 3.58
C GLY A 77 1.13 6.98 4.06
N ILE A 78 0.40 6.78 5.14
CA ILE A 78 0.26 5.49 5.84
C ILE A 78 -0.47 4.40 5.04
N ASN A 79 -1.20 4.73 3.96
CA ASN A 79 -2.04 3.79 3.21
C ASN A 79 -1.81 3.86 1.69
N LEU A 80 -0.58 4.11 1.25
CA LEU A 80 -0.25 4.11 -0.17
C LEU A 80 -0.49 2.73 -0.80
N PRO A 81 -1.18 2.60 -1.94
CA PRO A 81 -1.36 1.31 -2.59
C PRO A 81 -0.02 0.70 -3.03
N LEU A 82 0.02 -0.62 -3.20
CA LEU A 82 1.04 -1.21 -4.06
C LEU A 82 0.91 -0.59 -5.45
N ASN A 83 2.02 -0.12 -6.00
CA ASN A 83 2.02 0.52 -7.31
C ASN A 83 3.24 0.13 -8.14
N SER A 84 3.00 0.10 -9.45
CA SER A 84 3.92 -0.30 -10.48
C SER A 84 3.55 0.42 -11.78
N PRO A 85 4.53 0.86 -12.59
CA PRO A 85 4.26 1.35 -13.94
C PRO A 85 3.77 0.24 -14.89
N HIS A 86 3.84 -1.03 -14.49
CA HIS A 86 3.37 -2.15 -15.30
C HIS A 86 1.84 -2.16 -15.44
N SER A 87 1.37 -2.41 -16.67
CA SER A 87 -0.05 -2.51 -16.95
C SER A 87 -0.66 -3.76 -16.33
N GLY A 88 -1.82 -3.61 -15.69
CA GLY A 88 -2.66 -4.73 -15.27
C GLY A 88 -2.40 -5.26 -13.86
N GLY A 89 -1.31 -4.87 -13.19
CA GLY A 89 -1.03 -5.35 -11.84
C GLY A 89 0.29 -4.86 -11.26
N THR A 90 0.61 -5.40 -10.08
CA THR A 90 1.90 -5.22 -9.39
C THR A 90 2.51 -6.58 -9.11
N HIS A 91 3.82 -6.78 -9.24
CA HIS A 91 4.42 -8.03 -8.80
C HIS A 91 4.50 -8.10 -7.27
N GLY A 92 4.21 -9.27 -6.74
CA GLY A 92 4.33 -9.60 -5.33
C GLY A 92 5.18 -10.83 -5.13
N LEU A 93 6.18 -10.73 -4.26
CA LEU A 93 6.88 -11.89 -3.70
C LEU A 93 6.01 -12.50 -2.60
N MET A 94 5.59 -13.73 -2.83
CA MET A 94 4.78 -14.51 -1.90
C MET A 94 5.66 -15.09 -0.78
N GLY A 95 5.06 -15.41 0.37
CA GLY A 95 5.77 -16.02 1.50
C GLY A 95 6.42 -17.38 1.20
N ASP A 96 6.03 -18.05 0.11
CA ASP A 96 6.63 -19.29 -0.40
C ASP A 96 7.81 -19.07 -1.36
N GLY A 97 8.20 -17.81 -1.61
CA GLY A 97 9.28 -17.44 -2.51
C GLY A 97 8.87 -17.29 -3.98
N THR A 98 7.62 -17.57 -4.34
CA THR A 98 7.14 -17.35 -5.72
C THR A 98 6.87 -15.87 -5.97
N VAL A 99 7.10 -15.41 -7.21
CA VAL A 99 6.68 -14.08 -7.65
C VAL A 99 5.44 -14.21 -8.50
N ARG A 100 4.38 -13.48 -8.15
CA ARG A 100 3.11 -13.48 -8.87
C ARG A 100 2.71 -12.07 -9.25
N LEU A 101 2.08 -11.93 -10.41
CA LEU A 101 1.41 -10.68 -10.77
C LEU A 101 0.09 -10.60 -9.99
N ILE A 102 -0.09 -9.54 -9.20
CA ILE A 102 -1.34 -9.26 -8.50
C ILE A 102 -2.14 -8.30 -9.37
N SER A 103 -3.26 -8.77 -9.91
CA SER A 103 -4.10 -7.99 -10.83
C SER A 103 -4.67 -6.73 -10.17
N ASN A 104 -4.77 -5.63 -10.93
CA ASN A 104 -5.50 -4.42 -10.51
C ASN A 104 -6.97 -4.71 -10.18
N GLY A 105 -7.54 -5.74 -10.82
CA GLY A 105 -8.92 -6.17 -10.65
C GLY A 105 -9.11 -7.31 -9.63
N ILE A 106 -8.09 -7.63 -8.82
CA ILE A 106 -8.20 -8.65 -7.79
C ILE A 106 -9.37 -8.34 -6.83
N ASP A 107 -10.12 -9.37 -6.46
CA ASP A 107 -11.10 -9.23 -5.39
C ASP A 107 -10.43 -8.76 -4.10
N MET A 108 -10.93 -7.67 -3.51
CA MET A 108 -10.32 -7.05 -2.34
C MET A 108 -10.36 -7.95 -1.08
N LEU A 109 -11.28 -8.92 -1.00
CA LEU A 109 -11.23 -9.91 0.07
C LEU A 109 -10.05 -10.86 -0.15
N THR A 110 -9.93 -11.41 -1.35
CA THR A 110 -8.79 -12.25 -1.75
C THR A 110 -7.46 -11.52 -1.55
N TYR A 111 -7.39 -10.24 -1.94
CA TYR A 111 -6.19 -9.44 -1.77
C TYR A 111 -5.77 -9.28 -0.31
N ARG A 112 -6.72 -9.04 0.61
CA ARG A 112 -6.45 -8.97 2.05
C ARG A 112 -6.01 -10.30 2.64
N ARG A 113 -6.60 -11.40 2.18
CA ARG A 113 -6.24 -12.75 2.60
C ARG A 113 -4.79 -13.08 2.27
N ILE A 114 -4.38 -12.86 1.02
CA ILE A 114 -3.00 -13.16 0.61
C ILE A 114 -1.97 -12.26 1.30
N MET A 115 -2.36 -11.06 1.71
CA MET A 115 -1.48 -10.11 2.43
C MET A 115 -1.34 -10.46 3.91
N THR A 116 -2.37 -11.07 4.51
CA THR A 116 -2.37 -11.47 5.92
C THR A 116 -1.57 -12.78 6.12
N ARG A 117 -1.05 -13.00 7.34
CA ARG A 117 -0.19 -14.17 7.65
C ARG A 117 -0.99 -15.43 8.01
N ASP A 118 -2.14 -15.28 8.64
CA ASP A 118 -2.88 -16.40 9.25
C ASP A 118 -4.39 -16.16 9.17
N ASP A 119 -5.00 -16.45 8.02
CA ASP A 119 -6.45 -16.50 7.87
C ASP A 119 -6.98 -17.94 7.81
N GLY A 120 -6.09 -18.94 7.92
CA GLY A 120 -6.41 -20.38 7.84
C GLY A 120 -6.99 -20.83 6.49
N ALA A 121 -7.07 -19.95 5.49
CA ALA A 121 -7.71 -20.25 4.21
C ALA A 121 -6.68 -20.69 3.16
N VAL A 122 -7.08 -21.65 2.32
CA VAL A 122 -6.29 -21.99 1.13
C VAL A 122 -6.35 -20.81 0.17
N THR A 123 -5.19 -20.27 -0.17
CA THR A 123 -5.06 -19.25 -1.20
C THR A 123 -5.35 -19.87 -2.55
N ALA A 124 -6.48 -19.51 -3.17
CA ALA A 124 -6.83 -19.93 -4.53
C ALA A 124 -5.89 -19.29 -5.57
N ASN A 125 -5.98 -19.69 -6.85
CA ASN A 125 -5.35 -18.92 -7.92
C ASN A 125 -6.06 -17.56 -8.05
N PHE A 126 -5.28 -16.48 -8.05
CA PHE A 126 -5.73 -15.09 -8.10
C PHE A 126 -4.95 -14.32 -9.17
#